data_AF-A0A6A7G7E4-F1
#
_entry.id   AF-A0A6A7G7E4-F1
#
_cell.length_a   1.000
_cell.length_b   1.000
_cell.length_c   1.000
_cell.angle_alpha   90.00
_cell.angle_beta   90.00
_cell.angle_gamma   90.00
#
_symmetry.space_group_name_H-M   'P 1'
#
loop_
_entity.id
_entity.type
_entity.pdbx_description
1 polymer ?
#
loop_
_entity_poly.entity_id
_entity_poly.type
_entity_poly.pdbx_seq_one_letter_code
_entity_poly.pdbx_strand_id
1 'polypeptide(L)'
;AGVFCSDPEEIRLIGGSGPHQGRVEIKLSGLWGTICDEDFDDYDASVICKSIGFIYGGIAHKRARFGAGSGIIWLNALDCTGGERSLRDCIKSAPGTSICTHMEDAAVTCYTNSRARILDLQAVSSRLPSTCGRQSPAGSLFTQNLAKIVGGRVTAPRETPWSVSLMIREGTKLKHNCGGVVISQDLVLTAAHCFKKHPKQNYVIRVGEHDLLANDPGQEDYLIDKLWVHDEFDTNIEFNNDIAVLKVMRKNGRALALGNGAVEAVCLPQGETQYSNLKDCTITGWGTLNENAPAVPQRLPRTGAIDVYEMSSCTTSSGYGIFEVTSGMTCAGRLDGRVDTCTGDSGGPLTCLENGRRVLYGITSWGKGCGRRGQPGMYTKVTKFLRWLNQFVR
;
A
#
# COMPACT_ATOMS: atom_id res chain seq x y z
N ALA A 1 28.07 19.77 -1.54
CA ALA A 1 28.09 19.13 -0.21
C ALA A 1 27.99 20.24 0.83
N GLY A 2 26.89 20.31 1.58
CA GLY A 2 26.72 21.24 2.71
C GLY A 2 26.88 20.47 4.02
N VAL A 3 27.71 20.97 4.91
CA VAL A 3 27.94 20.40 6.25
C VAL A 3 26.78 20.82 7.15
N PHE A 4 26.07 19.87 7.76
CA PHE A 4 25.13 20.17 8.85
C PHE A 4 25.95 20.55 10.09
N CYS A 5 25.86 21.80 10.54
CA CYS A 5 26.41 22.20 11.83
C CYS A 5 25.71 21.44 12.96
N SER A 6 26.48 21.11 14.01
CA SER A 6 26.06 20.37 15.20
C SER A 6 25.15 21.15 16.16
N ASP A 7 24.31 22.04 15.62
CA ASP A 7 23.31 22.75 16.42
C ASP A 7 22.20 21.77 16.85
N PRO A 8 21.55 21.98 18.02
CA PRO A 8 20.38 21.21 18.40
C PRO A 8 19.31 21.28 17.31
N GLU A 9 18.60 20.17 17.08
CA GLU A 9 17.43 20.15 16.22
C GLU A 9 16.31 20.96 16.87
N GLU A 10 16.14 22.22 16.44
CA GLU A 10 15.09 23.12 16.92
C GLU A 10 13.82 22.95 16.07
N ILE A 11 12.80 22.33 16.66
CA ILE A 11 11.48 22.11 16.06
C ILE A 11 10.41 22.73 16.95
N ARG A 12 9.41 23.39 16.34
CA ARG A 12 8.22 23.92 17.04
C ARG A 12 6.93 23.64 16.27
N LEU A 13 5.83 23.58 17.00
CA LEU A 13 4.48 23.45 16.45
C LEU A 13 3.71 24.76 16.61
N ILE A 14 3.16 25.29 15.52
CA ILE A 14 2.46 26.59 15.49
C ILE A 14 1.02 26.43 15.00
N GLY A 15 0.11 27.24 15.53
CA GLY A 15 -1.30 27.29 15.08
C GLY A 15 -2.21 26.21 15.66
N GLY A 16 -1.69 25.28 16.45
CA GLY A 16 -2.49 24.31 17.18
C GLY A 16 -3.06 24.86 18.49
N SER A 17 -4.09 24.20 19.01
CA SER A 17 -4.72 24.57 20.30
C SER A 17 -3.92 24.15 21.54
N GLY A 18 -2.73 23.57 21.37
CA GLY A 18 -1.90 23.06 22.45
C GLY A 18 -0.53 22.58 21.94
N PRO A 19 0.40 22.20 22.85
CA PRO A 19 1.80 21.94 22.51
C PRO A 19 2.04 20.65 21.70
N HIS A 20 1.03 19.79 21.58
CA HIS A 20 1.12 18.50 20.90
C HIS A 20 0.56 18.56 19.47
N GLN A 21 0.20 19.72 18.94
CA GLN A 21 -0.30 19.82 17.57
C GLN A 21 0.00 21.17 16.94
N GLY A 22 0.15 21.19 15.62
CA GLY A 22 0.37 22.41 14.84
C GLY A 22 1.14 22.17 13.56
N ARG A 23 1.26 23.22 12.75
CA ARG A 23 2.18 23.31 11.62
C ARG A 23 3.61 23.12 12.12
N VAL A 24 4.38 22.31 11.42
CA VAL A 24 5.77 22.04 11.78
C VAL A 24 6.66 23.16 11.25
N GLU A 25 7.42 23.77 12.15
CA GLU A 25 8.49 24.69 11.78
C GLU A 25 9.81 24.19 12.34
N ILE A 26 10.85 24.21 11.51
CA ILE A 26 12.21 23.84 11.87
C ILE A 26 13.13 25.02 11.67
N LYS A 27 14.18 25.09 12.48
CA LYS A 27 15.19 26.14 12.36
C LYS A 27 16.46 25.57 11.75
N LEU A 28 16.83 26.09 10.59
CA LEU A 28 18.09 25.79 9.92
C LEU A 28 18.84 27.09 9.66
N SER A 29 20.15 27.10 9.90
CA SER A 29 21.00 28.29 9.72
C SER A 29 20.45 29.54 10.45
N GLY A 30 19.86 29.34 11.63
CA GLY A 30 19.31 30.42 12.46
C GLY A 30 17.92 30.93 12.05
N LEU A 31 17.35 30.46 10.94
CA LEU A 31 16.06 30.92 10.42
C LEU A 31 14.98 29.83 10.52
N TRP A 32 13.78 30.22 10.95
CA TRP A 32 12.61 29.35 10.97
C TRP A 32 12.03 29.21 9.56
N GLY A 33 11.61 28.00 9.23
CA GLY A 33 10.88 27.69 8.01
C GLY A 33 10.01 26.47 8.18
N THR A 34 9.15 26.21 7.21
CA THR A 34 8.17 25.12 7.23
C THR A 34 8.68 23.88 6.50
N ILE A 35 7.90 22.79 6.57
CA ILE A 35 8.14 21.55 5.83
C ILE A 35 6.97 21.38 4.86
N CYS A 36 7.24 21.00 3.61
CA CYS A 36 6.20 20.66 2.64
C CYS A 36 5.53 19.31 2.99
N ASP A 37 4.25 19.18 2.67
CA ASP A 37 3.46 17.98 2.89
C ASP A 37 3.58 16.91 1.79
N GLU A 38 4.45 17.14 0.79
CA GLU A 38 4.79 16.18 -0.25
C GLU A 38 5.44 14.94 0.35
N ASP A 39 4.82 13.78 0.10
CA ASP A 39 5.17 12.49 0.72
C ASP A 39 5.19 12.45 2.25
N PHE A 40 4.80 13.54 2.93
CA PHE A 40 4.80 13.68 4.39
C PHE A 40 3.77 12.75 5.04
N ASP A 41 4.25 11.80 5.84
CA ASP A 41 3.43 10.74 6.42
C ASP A 41 3.61 10.56 7.94
N ASP A 42 2.94 9.56 8.50
CA ASP A 42 2.92 9.33 9.95
C ASP A 42 4.25 8.90 10.53
N TYR A 43 5.14 8.35 9.71
CA TYR A 43 6.49 8.03 10.14
C TYR A 43 7.28 9.33 10.33
N ASP A 44 7.15 10.28 9.39
CA ASP A 44 7.74 11.61 9.51
C ASP A 44 7.19 12.37 10.73
N ALA A 45 5.86 12.37 10.88
CA ALA A 45 5.20 12.97 12.02
C ALA A 45 5.64 12.33 13.35
N SER A 46 5.87 11.02 13.36
CA SER A 46 6.32 10.30 14.54
C SER A 46 7.74 10.66 14.94
N VAL A 47 8.66 10.83 13.98
CA VAL A 47 10.02 11.31 14.27
C VAL A 47 9.97 12.74 14.80
N ILE A 48 9.22 13.64 14.15
CA ILE A 48 9.05 15.02 14.60
C ILE A 48 8.51 15.08 16.03
N CYS A 49 7.46 14.32 16.34
CA CYS A 49 6.87 14.27 17.66
C CYS A 49 7.84 13.74 18.72
N LYS A 50 8.63 12.71 18.40
CA LYS A 50 9.68 12.19 19.29
C LYS A 50 10.77 13.25 19.55
N SER A 51 11.21 13.97 18.52
CA SER A 51 12.22 15.03 18.64
C SER A 51 11.80 16.17 19.59
N ILE A 52 10.49 16.42 19.74
CA ILE A 52 9.95 17.44 20.66
C ILE A 52 9.38 16.86 21.97
N GLY A 53 9.67 15.59 22.28
CA GLY A 53 9.36 14.96 23.58
C GLY A 53 8.06 14.13 23.65
N PHE A 54 7.27 14.04 22.56
CA PHE A 54 6.12 13.15 22.48
C PHE A 54 6.52 11.77 21.96
N ILE A 55 6.99 10.92 22.86
CA ILE A 55 7.62 9.63 22.55
C ILE A 55 6.70 8.58 21.90
N TYR A 56 5.39 8.80 21.94
CA TYR A 56 4.42 7.84 21.40
C TYR A 56 4.22 8.00 19.88
N GLY A 57 4.86 8.96 19.23
CA GLY A 57 4.72 9.22 17.78
C GLY A 57 3.61 10.23 17.47
N GLY A 58 3.20 10.31 16.21
CA GLY A 58 2.26 11.33 15.75
C GLY A 58 1.53 11.00 14.46
N ILE A 59 0.60 11.89 14.13
CA ILE A 59 -0.28 11.88 12.98
C ILE A 59 0.17 12.99 12.05
N ALA A 60 0.43 12.69 10.78
CA ALA A 60 0.66 13.69 9.76
C ALA A 60 -0.63 14.37 9.32
N HIS A 61 -0.55 15.67 9.08
CA HIS A 61 -1.59 16.49 8.47
C HIS A 61 -0.99 17.27 7.31
N LYS A 62 -1.81 17.39 6.27
CA LYS A 62 -1.48 18.05 5.01
C LYS A 62 -2.33 19.30 4.80
N ARG A 63 -2.08 20.02 3.71
CA ARG A 63 -2.85 21.16 3.20
C ARG A 63 -2.99 22.29 4.21
N ALA A 64 -1.90 22.65 4.87
CA ALA A 64 -1.85 23.73 5.86
C ALA A 64 -2.94 23.63 6.93
N ARG A 65 -3.19 22.41 7.45
CA ARG A 65 -4.30 22.10 8.37
C ARG A 65 -4.42 23.04 9.58
N PHE A 66 -3.28 23.52 10.08
CA PHE A 66 -3.16 24.43 11.23
C PHE A 66 -2.80 25.87 10.81
N GLY A 67 -3.13 26.23 9.57
CA GLY A 67 -2.84 27.51 8.95
C GLY A 67 -1.52 27.50 8.17
N ALA A 68 -1.47 28.30 7.11
CA ALA A 68 -0.28 28.53 6.31
C ALA A 68 0.80 29.25 7.11
N GLY A 69 2.06 28.88 6.90
CA GLY A 69 3.23 29.57 7.38
C GLY A 69 3.63 30.73 6.46
N SER A 70 4.87 31.17 6.63
CA SER A 70 5.45 32.27 5.86
C SER A 70 6.97 32.11 5.77
N GLY A 71 7.58 32.62 4.71
CA GLY A 71 9.02 32.64 4.55
C GLY A 71 9.53 31.42 3.79
N ILE A 72 10.61 30.82 4.27
CA ILE A 72 11.25 29.68 3.60
C ILE A 72 10.54 28.38 3.94
N ILE A 73 10.32 27.55 2.94
CA ILE A 73 9.98 26.13 3.11
C ILE A 73 11.30 25.36 3.06
N TRP A 74 11.73 24.85 4.20
CA TRP A 74 13.06 24.25 4.32
C TRP A 74 13.13 22.91 3.62
N LEU A 75 12.17 22.03 3.86
CA LEU A 75 12.24 20.65 3.39
C LEU A 75 11.09 20.36 2.44
N ASN A 76 11.39 19.68 1.34
CA ASN A 76 10.41 19.26 0.36
C ASN A 76 9.82 17.90 0.69
N ALA A 77 10.69 16.95 1.09
CA ALA A 77 10.28 15.58 1.41
C ALA A 77 11.14 15.00 2.53
N LEU A 78 10.49 14.18 3.34
CA LEU A 78 11.09 13.32 4.35
C LEU A 78 10.83 11.85 3.94
N ASP A 79 11.66 10.94 4.43
CA ASP A 79 11.48 9.50 4.17
C ASP A 79 11.81 8.73 5.45
N CYS A 80 11.14 9.09 6.53
CA CYS A 80 11.37 8.48 7.83
C CYS A 80 10.73 7.08 7.88
N THR A 81 11.35 6.18 8.64
CA THR A 81 10.84 4.84 8.97
C THR A 81 10.07 4.84 10.29
N GLY A 82 10.15 5.94 11.05
CA GLY A 82 9.57 6.13 12.37
C GLY A 82 10.49 5.72 13.51
N GLY A 83 11.62 5.07 13.22
CA GLY A 83 12.61 4.60 14.19
C GLY A 83 13.78 5.55 14.44
N GLU A 84 13.88 6.62 13.65
CA GLU A 84 14.96 7.61 13.69
C GLU A 84 15.02 8.32 15.05
N ARG A 85 16.23 8.76 15.41
CA ARG A 85 16.47 9.54 16.63
C ARG A 85 16.34 11.05 16.39
N SER A 86 16.53 11.48 15.14
CA SER A 86 16.46 12.87 14.71
C SER A 86 15.84 12.95 13.32
N LEU A 87 15.15 14.06 13.02
CA LEU A 87 14.62 14.32 11.68
C LEU A 87 15.74 14.33 10.62
N ARG A 88 16.93 14.76 11.02
CA ARG A 88 18.14 14.79 10.17
C ARG A 88 18.49 13.43 9.56
N ASP A 89 18.14 12.33 10.24
CA ASP A 89 18.45 10.98 9.78
C ASP A 89 17.58 10.55 8.59
N CYS A 90 16.48 11.28 8.31
CA CYS A 90 15.53 10.96 7.24
C CYS A 90 15.21 12.15 6.30
N ILE A 91 16.05 13.19 6.28
CA ILE A 91 15.93 14.27 5.29
C ILE A 91 16.34 13.75 3.90
N LYS A 92 15.41 13.80 2.94
CA LYS A 92 15.63 13.33 1.57
C LYS A 92 15.94 14.44 0.57
N SER A 93 15.49 15.67 0.84
CA SER A 93 15.69 16.83 -0.04
C SER A 93 16.73 17.81 0.50
N ALA A 94 17.47 18.47 -0.39
CA ALA A 94 18.36 19.57 -0.01
C ALA A 94 17.56 20.72 0.63
N PRO A 95 17.99 21.26 1.80
CA PRO A 95 17.26 22.36 2.43
C PRO A 95 17.17 23.61 1.55
N GLY A 96 15.99 24.24 1.53
CA GLY A 96 15.72 25.48 0.81
C GLY A 96 15.45 25.32 -0.70
N THR A 97 15.28 24.08 -1.17
CA THR A 97 14.97 23.80 -2.58
C THR A 97 13.52 23.37 -2.81
N SER A 98 12.63 23.55 -1.83
CA SER A 98 11.22 23.17 -1.99
C SER A 98 10.53 24.08 -3.00
N ILE A 99 9.69 23.48 -3.84
CA ILE A 99 8.85 24.17 -4.83
C ILE A 99 7.40 24.32 -4.34
N CYS A 100 7.11 23.87 -3.13
CA CYS A 100 5.79 23.93 -2.55
C CYS A 100 5.38 25.36 -2.22
N THR A 101 4.08 25.54 -2.04
CA THR A 101 3.48 26.75 -1.49
C THR A 101 3.16 26.54 -0.01
N HIS A 102 2.93 27.61 0.75
CA HIS A 102 2.49 27.47 2.15
C HIS A 102 1.09 26.89 2.32
N MET A 103 0.34 26.66 1.23
CA MET A 103 -0.88 25.86 1.28
C MET A 103 -0.60 24.36 1.45
N GLU A 104 0.64 23.94 1.22
CA GLU A 104 1.17 22.58 1.35
C GLU A 104 2.05 22.45 2.60
N ASP A 105 1.93 23.36 3.57
CA ASP A 105 2.67 23.23 4.82
C ASP A 105 2.20 22.01 5.63
N ALA A 106 3.15 21.15 5.97
CA ALA A 106 2.97 19.98 6.80
C ALA A 106 2.70 20.34 8.26
N ALA A 107 1.88 19.54 8.89
CA ALA A 107 1.53 19.69 10.29
C ALA A 107 1.44 18.34 10.98
N VAL A 108 1.51 18.33 12.31
CA VAL A 108 1.42 17.09 13.10
C VAL A 108 0.45 17.21 14.26
N THR A 109 -0.05 16.05 14.70
CA THR A 109 -0.65 15.87 16.03
C THR A 109 0.04 14.71 16.73
N CYS A 110 0.73 15.01 17.82
CA CYS A 110 1.48 14.05 18.61
C CYS A 110 0.58 13.33 19.62
N TYR A 111 0.85 12.04 19.81
CA TYR A 111 0.17 11.26 20.83
C TYR A 111 0.70 11.62 22.22
N THR A 112 -0.22 11.98 23.12
CA THR A 112 0.12 12.35 24.50
C THR A 112 0.31 11.13 25.41
N ASN A 113 -0.20 9.97 25.01
CA ASN A 113 -0.05 8.70 25.72
C ASN A 113 -0.18 7.50 24.78
N SER A 114 0.28 6.33 25.23
CA SER A 114 0.22 5.08 24.47
C SER A 114 -1.21 4.66 24.12
N ARG A 115 -2.19 4.93 25.00
CA ARG A 115 -3.60 4.58 24.77
C ARG A 115 -4.18 5.33 23.57
N ALA A 116 -3.89 6.62 23.44
CA ALA A 116 -4.33 7.43 22.30
C ALA A 116 -3.82 6.86 20.97
N ARG A 117 -2.53 6.49 20.93
CA ARG A 117 -1.94 5.84 19.75
C ARG A 117 -2.58 4.47 19.45
N ILE A 118 -2.73 3.62 20.46
CA ILE A 118 -3.32 2.29 20.29
C ILE A 118 -4.73 2.41 19.72
N LEU A 119 -5.53 3.36 20.21
CA LEU A 119 -6.89 3.59 19.72
C LEU A 119 -6.90 3.99 18.23
N ASP A 120 -5.97 4.86 17.78
CA ASP A 120 -5.87 5.21 16.35
C ASP A 120 -5.48 4.00 15.48
N LEU A 121 -4.45 3.25 15.89
CA LEU A 121 -3.94 2.11 15.15
C LEU A 121 -4.91 0.91 15.12
N GLN A 122 -5.70 0.72 16.17
CA GLN A 122 -6.72 -0.34 16.25
C GLN A 122 -8.06 0.05 15.62
N ALA A 123 -8.27 1.32 15.27
CA ALA A 123 -9.54 1.78 14.70
C ALA A 123 -9.88 1.07 13.38
N VAL A 124 -8.87 0.68 12.58
CA VAL A 124 -9.11 -0.07 11.33
C VAL A 124 -9.50 -1.50 11.67
N SER A 125 -8.67 -2.17 12.46
CA SER A 125 -8.83 -3.61 12.71
C SER A 125 -10.08 -3.94 13.51
N SER A 126 -10.54 -3.05 14.39
CA SER A 126 -11.78 -3.25 15.15
C SER A 126 -13.04 -3.23 14.27
N ARG A 127 -12.96 -2.62 13.09
CA ARG A 127 -14.05 -2.54 12.10
C ARG A 127 -13.92 -3.56 10.96
N LEU A 128 -12.84 -4.34 10.97
CA LEU A 128 -12.62 -5.43 10.02
C LEU A 128 -13.06 -6.77 10.60
N PRO A 129 -13.32 -7.79 9.75
CA PRO A 129 -13.66 -9.13 10.22
C PRO A 129 -12.60 -9.68 11.19
N SER A 130 -13.05 -10.17 12.35
CA SER A 130 -12.18 -10.79 13.36
C SER A 130 -11.53 -12.10 12.88
N THR A 131 -12.21 -12.78 11.96
CA THR A 131 -11.70 -13.93 11.19
C THR A 131 -11.23 -13.46 9.83
N CYS A 132 -9.91 -13.50 9.61
CA CYS A 132 -9.26 -13.08 8.37
C CYS A 132 -8.02 -13.95 8.09
N GLY A 133 -7.51 -13.88 6.86
CA GLY A 133 -6.22 -14.45 6.47
C GLY A 133 -6.15 -15.98 6.57
N ARG A 134 -7.29 -16.67 6.66
CA ARG A 134 -7.34 -18.13 6.72
C ARG A 134 -7.17 -18.71 5.33
N GLN A 135 -6.08 -19.44 5.12
CA GLN A 135 -5.97 -20.32 3.96
C GLN A 135 -6.79 -21.58 4.23
N SER A 136 -7.54 -22.04 3.24
CA SER A 136 -8.05 -23.41 3.28
C SER A 136 -6.84 -24.36 3.36
N PRO A 137 -6.87 -25.42 4.20
CA PRO A 137 -5.83 -26.44 4.14
C PRO A 137 -5.80 -26.94 2.70
N ALA A 138 -4.71 -26.68 1.98
CA ALA A 138 -4.48 -27.36 0.72
C ALA A 138 -4.56 -28.85 1.05
N GLY A 139 -5.52 -29.56 0.46
CA GLY A 139 -5.61 -31.00 0.61
C GLY A 139 -4.22 -31.59 0.41
N SER A 140 -3.80 -32.48 1.31
CA SER A 140 -2.46 -33.07 1.38
C SER A 140 -2.18 -34.03 0.22
N LEU A 141 -2.45 -33.64 -1.02
CA LEU A 141 -2.25 -34.41 -2.23
C LEU A 141 -2.05 -33.41 -3.35
N PHE A 142 -0.80 -33.04 -3.67
CA PHE A 142 -0.30 -32.81 -5.03
C PHE A 142 1.18 -32.43 -4.91
N THR A 143 2.02 -33.46 -4.88
CA THR A 143 3.46 -33.35 -5.06
C THR A 143 3.80 -32.99 -6.51
N GLN A 144 4.54 -31.89 -6.63
CA GLN A 144 5.62 -31.63 -7.58
C GLN A 144 5.33 -31.31 -9.07
N ASN A 145 5.87 -30.14 -9.43
CA ASN A 145 6.43 -29.73 -10.73
C ASN A 145 5.48 -29.43 -11.90
N LEU A 146 5.23 -28.14 -12.13
CA LEU A 146 5.94 -27.31 -13.13
C LEU A 146 5.42 -25.84 -13.10
N ALA A 147 6.33 -24.89 -12.94
CA ALA A 147 6.11 -23.44 -12.93
C ALA A 147 5.61 -22.92 -14.31
N LYS A 148 4.94 -21.77 -14.53
CA LYS A 148 5.24 -20.37 -14.17
C LYS A 148 3.97 -19.46 -14.35
N ILE A 149 3.59 -18.52 -13.44
CA ILE A 149 3.89 -17.03 -13.47
C ILE A 149 5.39 -16.97 -13.37
N VAL A 150 6.17 -16.02 -13.92
CA VAL A 150 7.65 -16.15 -13.90
C VAL A 150 8.06 -16.88 -12.60
N GLY A 151 8.52 -18.15 -12.70
CA GLY A 151 8.87 -19.06 -11.57
C GLY A 151 7.83 -19.53 -10.51
N GLY A 152 6.55 -19.13 -10.50
CA GLY A 152 5.50 -19.57 -9.54
C GLY A 152 4.64 -20.79 -9.94
N ARG A 153 3.75 -21.28 -9.06
CA ARG A 153 2.89 -22.47 -9.28
C ARG A 153 1.42 -22.13 -9.52
N VAL A 154 0.65 -23.04 -10.11
CA VAL A 154 -0.82 -22.90 -10.15
C VAL A 154 -1.34 -22.95 -8.70
N THR A 155 -2.20 -22.00 -8.37
CA THR A 155 -2.86 -21.94 -7.07
C THR A 155 -3.89 -23.06 -6.99
N ALA A 156 -4.03 -23.76 -5.86
CA ALA A 156 -5.13 -24.71 -5.72
C ALA A 156 -6.46 -23.97 -5.58
N PRO A 157 -7.61 -24.56 -5.98
CA PRO A 157 -8.91 -23.98 -5.69
C PRO A 157 -9.02 -23.61 -4.21
N ARG A 158 -9.49 -22.38 -3.92
CA ARG A 158 -9.72 -21.86 -2.54
C ARG A 158 -8.47 -21.67 -1.68
N GLU A 159 -7.26 -21.74 -2.27
CA GLU A 159 -6.01 -21.47 -1.54
C GLU A 159 -5.84 -19.98 -1.20
N THR A 160 -6.37 -19.09 -2.04
CA THR A 160 -6.31 -17.62 -1.88
C THR A 160 -7.71 -16.99 -1.94
N PRO A 161 -8.59 -17.29 -0.96
CA PRO A 161 -10.01 -16.93 -1.00
C PRO A 161 -10.31 -15.43 -0.90
N TRP A 162 -9.29 -14.59 -0.66
CA TRP A 162 -9.40 -13.12 -0.70
C TRP A 162 -9.12 -12.52 -2.07
N SER A 163 -8.59 -13.29 -3.03
CA SER A 163 -8.25 -12.80 -4.36
C SER A 163 -9.52 -12.46 -5.15
N VAL A 164 -9.51 -11.28 -5.76
CA VAL A 164 -10.59 -10.78 -6.62
C VAL A 164 -10.07 -10.66 -8.04
N SER A 165 -10.92 -11.03 -9.00
CA SER A 165 -10.73 -10.69 -10.40
C SER A 165 -11.59 -9.47 -10.73
N LEU A 166 -10.96 -8.33 -11.01
CA LEU A 166 -11.63 -7.15 -11.54
C LEU A 166 -11.78 -7.32 -13.05
N MET A 167 -12.99 -7.64 -13.46
CA MET A 167 -13.36 -7.88 -14.85
C MET A 167 -13.84 -6.59 -15.49
N ILE A 168 -13.51 -6.38 -16.75
CA ILE A 168 -14.10 -5.34 -17.60
C ILE A 168 -15.08 -5.96 -18.57
N ARG A 169 -16.20 -5.26 -18.79
CA ARG A 169 -17.19 -5.62 -19.81
C ARG A 169 -16.74 -5.14 -21.19
N GLU A 170 -16.51 -6.09 -22.09
CA GLU A 170 -16.22 -5.85 -23.50
C GLU A 170 -17.36 -6.48 -24.34
N GLY A 171 -18.36 -5.68 -24.69
CA GLY A 171 -19.58 -6.16 -25.33
C GLY A 171 -20.35 -7.12 -24.41
N THR A 172 -20.53 -8.37 -24.84
CA THR A 172 -21.19 -9.42 -24.04
C THR A 172 -20.23 -10.23 -23.17
N LYS A 173 -18.91 -10.03 -23.32
CA LYS A 173 -17.89 -10.80 -22.60
C LYS A 173 -17.37 -10.02 -21.39
N LEU A 174 -16.98 -10.76 -20.36
CA LEU A 174 -16.20 -10.26 -19.25
C LEU A 174 -14.75 -10.72 -19.43
N LYS A 175 -13.80 -9.80 -19.28
CA LYS A 175 -12.38 -10.07 -19.39
C LYS A 175 -11.67 -9.60 -18.13
N HIS A 176 -10.82 -10.44 -17.57
CA HIS A 176 -9.96 -10.05 -16.45
C HIS A 176 -9.05 -8.88 -16.86
N ASN A 177 -9.02 -7.84 -16.02
CA ASN A 177 -8.21 -6.65 -16.23
C ASN A 177 -7.19 -6.42 -15.12
N CYS A 178 -7.62 -6.55 -13.86
CA CYS A 178 -6.79 -6.38 -12.68
C CYS A 178 -7.17 -7.39 -11.60
N GLY A 179 -6.26 -7.58 -10.64
CA GLY A 179 -6.56 -8.18 -9.36
C GLY A 179 -7.24 -7.22 -8.37
N GLY A 180 -7.68 -7.77 -7.25
CA GLY A 180 -8.14 -7.06 -6.08
C GLY A 180 -8.09 -7.97 -4.86
N VAL A 181 -8.43 -7.42 -3.69
CA VAL A 181 -8.30 -8.12 -2.41
C VAL A 181 -9.50 -7.83 -1.51
N VAL A 182 -10.21 -8.87 -1.10
CA VAL A 182 -11.32 -8.76 -0.13
C VAL A 182 -10.75 -8.45 1.26
N ILE A 183 -11.16 -7.32 1.84
CA ILE A 183 -10.78 -6.93 3.22
C ILE A 183 -11.97 -6.99 4.19
N SER A 184 -13.21 -6.89 3.69
CA SER A 184 -14.42 -7.04 4.50
C SER A 184 -15.59 -7.53 3.66
N GLN A 185 -16.78 -7.67 4.27
CA GLN A 185 -18.00 -8.06 3.56
C GLN A 185 -18.40 -7.05 2.47
N ASP A 186 -18.03 -5.79 2.61
CA ASP A 186 -18.44 -4.73 1.69
C ASP A 186 -17.28 -4.12 0.89
N LEU A 187 -16.03 -4.38 1.26
CA LEU A 187 -14.86 -3.65 0.76
C LEU A 187 -13.81 -4.54 0.12
N VAL A 188 -13.33 -4.07 -1.04
CA VAL A 188 -12.22 -4.65 -1.80
C VAL A 188 -11.15 -3.58 -2.01
N LEU A 189 -9.88 -3.94 -1.78
CA LEU A 189 -8.73 -3.11 -2.15
C LEU A 189 -8.20 -3.50 -3.53
N THR A 190 -7.63 -2.53 -4.23
CA THR A 190 -6.98 -2.74 -5.53
C THR A 190 -6.07 -1.54 -5.84
N ALA A 191 -5.42 -1.55 -7.01
CA ALA A 191 -4.61 -0.46 -7.50
C ALA A 191 -5.49 0.63 -8.15
N ALA A 192 -5.14 1.89 -7.95
CA ALA A 192 -5.86 3.02 -8.53
C ALA A 192 -5.68 3.09 -10.06
N HIS A 193 -4.49 2.75 -10.56
CA HIS A 193 -4.20 2.80 -11.99
C HIS A 193 -5.10 1.88 -12.82
N CYS A 194 -5.67 0.84 -12.20
CA CYS A 194 -6.64 -0.06 -12.83
C CYS A 194 -7.87 0.68 -13.36
N PHE A 195 -8.20 1.87 -12.84
CA PHE A 195 -9.35 2.69 -13.23
C PHE A 195 -8.99 3.91 -14.09
N LYS A 196 -7.73 4.09 -14.52
CA LYS A 196 -7.33 5.21 -15.40
C LYS A 196 -7.99 5.15 -16.78
N LYS A 197 -8.28 3.94 -17.30
CA LYS A 197 -8.71 3.73 -18.69
C LYS A 197 -10.22 3.63 -18.87
N HIS A 198 -10.95 3.17 -17.86
CA HIS A 198 -12.39 2.92 -17.96
C HIS A 198 -13.12 3.40 -16.71
N PRO A 199 -14.37 3.86 -16.84
CA PRO A 199 -15.17 4.28 -15.69
C PRO A 199 -15.65 3.07 -14.88
N LYS A 200 -15.92 3.27 -13.58
CA LYS A 200 -16.27 2.18 -12.64
C LYS A 200 -17.44 1.29 -13.09
N GLN A 201 -18.38 1.83 -13.87
CA GLN A 201 -19.57 1.14 -14.37
C GLN A 201 -19.23 -0.01 -15.33
N ASN A 202 -18.04 0.03 -15.94
CA ASN A 202 -17.59 -1.01 -16.85
C ASN A 202 -17.00 -2.22 -16.12
N TYR A 203 -16.79 -2.11 -14.80
CA TYR A 203 -16.13 -3.13 -14.01
C TYR A 203 -17.13 -4.02 -13.27
N VAL A 204 -16.75 -5.28 -13.12
CA VAL A 204 -17.40 -6.27 -12.27
C VAL A 204 -16.36 -6.79 -11.28
N ILE A 205 -16.71 -6.79 -10.00
CA ILE A 205 -15.95 -7.41 -8.92
C ILE A 205 -16.32 -8.88 -8.88
N ARG A 206 -15.42 -9.76 -9.30
CA ARG A 206 -15.64 -11.21 -9.20
C ARG A 206 -14.84 -11.82 -8.05
N VAL A 207 -15.55 -12.46 -7.13
CA VAL A 207 -14.99 -13.19 -5.98
C VAL A 207 -15.17 -14.70 -6.17
N GLY A 208 -14.38 -15.52 -5.47
CA GLY A 208 -14.47 -16.98 -5.53
C GLY A 208 -14.04 -17.61 -6.87
N GLU A 209 -13.40 -16.82 -7.73
CA GLU A 209 -12.92 -17.19 -9.06
C GLU A 209 -11.61 -18.00 -8.98
N HIS A 210 -11.49 -19.03 -9.80
CA HIS A 210 -10.29 -19.85 -9.93
C HIS A 210 -10.00 -20.23 -11.39
N ASP A 211 -10.99 -20.43 -12.25
CA ASP A 211 -10.80 -20.73 -13.66
C ASP A 211 -11.63 -19.76 -14.51
N LEU A 212 -10.93 -18.81 -15.15
CA LEU A 212 -11.56 -17.72 -15.93
C LEU A 212 -12.44 -18.22 -17.10
N LEU A 213 -12.35 -19.50 -17.45
CA LEU A 213 -13.13 -20.14 -18.50
C LEU A 213 -14.23 -21.07 -17.97
N ALA A 214 -14.35 -21.23 -16.65
CA ALA A 214 -15.36 -22.04 -15.98
C ALA A 214 -16.21 -21.17 -15.04
N ASN A 215 -17.24 -21.78 -14.45
CA ASN A 215 -18.00 -21.20 -13.35
C ASN A 215 -17.64 -21.95 -12.07
N ASP A 216 -16.85 -21.32 -11.20
CA ASP A 216 -16.39 -21.98 -9.98
C ASP A 216 -17.47 -22.04 -8.90
N PRO A 217 -17.54 -23.15 -8.13
CA PRO A 217 -18.43 -23.23 -6.98
C PRO A 217 -18.10 -22.16 -5.91
N GLY A 218 -19.03 -21.23 -5.71
CA GLY A 218 -18.87 -20.09 -4.79
C GLY A 218 -18.44 -18.80 -5.49
N GLN A 219 -18.30 -18.81 -6.82
CA GLN A 219 -18.04 -17.61 -7.62
C GLN A 219 -19.25 -16.68 -7.63
N GLU A 220 -19.00 -15.39 -7.45
CA GLU A 220 -20.05 -14.37 -7.49
C GLU A 220 -19.57 -13.04 -8.10
N ASP A 221 -20.45 -12.40 -8.88
CA ASP A 221 -20.17 -11.13 -9.58
C ASP A 221 -20.92 -9.96 -8.94
N TYR A 222 -20.22 -8.92 -8.50
CA TYR A 222 -20.79 -7.72 -7.89
C TYR A 222 -20.48 -6.48 -8.72
N LEU A 223 -21.41 -5.52 -8.77
CA LEU A 223 -21.15 -4.19 -9.32
C LEU A 223 -20.45 -3.30 -8.28
N ILE A 224 -19.82 -2.23 -8.74
CA ILE A 224 -19.17 -1.24 -7.87
C ILE A 224 -20.21 -0.17 -7.46
N ASP A 225 -20.54 -0.10 -6.16
CA ASP A 225 -21.35 0.98 -5.58
C ASP A 225 -20.51 2.27 -5.51
N LYS A 226 -19.37 2.20 -4.82
CA LYS A 226 -18.45 3.34 -4.66
C LYS A 226 -17.02 2.93 -5.02
N LEU A 227 -16.31 3.89 -5.61
CA LEU A 227 -14.90 3.83 -5.92
C LEU A 227 -14.27 5.05 -5.25
N TRP A 228 -13.30 4.81 -4.37
CA TRP A 228 -12.45 5.85 -3.80
C TRP A 228 -11.03 5.61 -4.25
N VAL A 229 -10.50 6.52 -5.04
CA VAL A 229 -9.08 6.59 -5.42
C VAL A 229 -8.39 7.51 -4.43
N HIS A 230 -7.15 7.20 -4.03
CA HIS A 230 -6.40 8.08 -3.15
C HIS A 230 -6.22 9.47 -3.78
N ASP A 231 -6.41 10.55 -3.01
CA ASP A 231 -6.37 11.93 -3.52
C ASP A 231 -5.01 12.31 -4.14
N GLU A 232 -3.93 11.72 -3.61
CA GLU A 232 -2.55 11.92 -4.05
C GLU A 232 -2.07 10.78 -4.97
N PHE A 233 -3.01 10.09 -5.62
CA PHE A 233 -2.66 9.10 -6.62
C PHE A 233 -2.04 9.79 -7.84
N ASP A 234 -0.88 9.30 -8.28
CA ASP A 234 -0.18 9.77 -9.50
C ASP A 234 0.28 11.24 -9.43
N THR A 235 0.32 11.82 -8.23
CA THR A 235 0.84 13.17 -8.02
C THR A 235 2.36 13.15 -7.87
N ASN A 236 3.05 14.04 -8.60
CA ASN A 236 4.51 14.24 -8.65
C ASN A 236 5.31 13.09 -9.28
N ILE A 237 5.03 11.84 -8.89
CA ILE A 237 5.68 10.63 -9.38
C ILE A 237 4.60 9.65 -9.89
N GLU A 238 4.83 9.07 -11.07
CA GLU A 238 3.91 8.10 -11.67
C GLU A 238 3.69 6.91 -10.72
N PHE A 239 2.44 6.48 -10.57
CA PHE A 239 2.02 5.43 -9.62
C PHE A 239 2.21 5.77 -8.14
N ASN A 240 2.50 7.03 -7.77
CA ASN A 240 2.47 7.41 -6.36
C ASN A 240 1.09 7.11 -5.75
N ASN A 241 1.06 6.59 -4.53
CA ASN A 241 -0.17 6.24 -3.79
C ASN A 241 -1.20 5.45 -4.63
N ASP A 242 -0.73 4.45 -5.37
CA ASP A 242 -1.53 3.61 -6.27
C ASP A 242 -2.46 2.65 -5.52
N ILE A 243 -3.49 3.20 -4.90
CA ILE A 243 -4.48 2.46 -4.11
C ILE A 243 -5.89 2.98 -4.33
N ALA A 244 -6.82 2.04 -4.43
CA ALA A 244 -8.24 2.31 -4.49
C ALA A 244 -9.03 1.36 -3.60
N VAL A 245 -10.14 1.87 -3.06
CA VAL A 245 -11.13 1.12 -2.29
C VAL A 245 -12.40 1.02 -3.10
N LEU A 246 -12.91 -0.20 -3.24
CA LEU A 246 -14.19 -0.49 -3.88
C LEU A 246 -15.19 -0.89 -2.82
N LYS A 247 -16.38 -0.29 -2.87
CA LYS A 247 -17.55 -0.80 -2.15
C LYS A 247 -18.40 -1.63 -3.10
N VAL A 248 -18.71 -2.85 -2.70
CA VAL A 248 -19.59 -3.75 -3.47
C VAL A 248 -21.04 -3.26 -3.43
N MET A 249 -21.72 -3.34 -4.56
CA MET A 249 -23.16 -3.12 -4.64
C MET A 249 -23.90 -4.34 -4.09
N ARG A 250 -24.66 -4.14 -3.01
CA ARG A 250 -25.40 -5.22 -2.35
C ARG A 250 -26.49 -5.79 -3.25
N LYS A 251 -26.57 -7.12 -3.36
CA LYS A 251 -27.61 -7.84 -4.09
C LYS A 251 -28.73 -8.19 -3.13
N ASN A 252 -29.93 -7.64 -3.33
CA ASN A 252 -31.07 -7.87 -2.44
C ASN A 252 -30.72 -7.62 -0.96
N GLY A 253 -29.95 -6.55 -0.68
CA GLY A 253 -29.47 -6.19 0.66
C GLY A 253 -28.26 -6.99 1.18
N ARG A 254 -27.80 -8.03 0.46
CA ARG A 254 -26.67 -8.88 0.86
C ARG A 254 -25.35 -8.41 0.25
N ALA A 255 -24.32 -8.38 1.09
CA ALA A 255 -22.92 -8.11 0.73
C ALA A 255 -22.17 -9.40 0.39
N LEU A 256 -20.83 -9.38 0.33
CA LEU A 256 -20.01 -10.57 0.11
C LEU A 256 -20.23 -11.60 1.22
N ALA A 257 -20.48 -12.85 0.85
CA ALA A 257 -20.63 -13.97 1.77
C ALA A 257 -19.25 -14.50 2.21
N LEU A 258 -18.69 -13.93 3.28
CA LEU A 258 -17.43 -14.41 3.87
C LEU A 258 -17.64 -15.69 4.70
N GLY A 259 -16.57 -16.45 4.96
CA GLY A 259 -16.60 -17.62 5.85
C GLY A 259 -17.06 -18.91 5.17
N ASN A 260 -17.16 -18.92 3.84
CA ASN A 260 -17.63 -20.07 3.06
C ASN A 260 -16.47 -20.87 2.43
N GLY A 261 -15.21 -20.48 2.70
CA GLY A 261 -14.00 -21.08 2.14
C GLY A 261 -13.70 -20.70 0.68
N ALA A 262 -14.68 -20.23 -0.10
CA ALA A 262 -14.46 -19.68 -1.44
C ALA A 262 -14.13 -18.18 -1.40
N VAL A 263 -14.72 -17.46 -0.45
CA VAL A 263 -14.54 -16.02 -0.23
C VAL A 263 -14.23 -15.80 1.26
N GLU A 264 -13.07 -15.23 1.52
CA GLU A 264 -12.61 -14.86 2.87
C GLU A 264 -11.94 -13.49 2.82
N ALA A 265 -11.94 -12.76 3.93
CA ALA A 265 -11.16 -11.53 4.03
C ALA A 265 -9.69 -11.84 4.33
N VAL A 266 -8.76 -11.10 3.73
CA VAL A 266 -7.35 -11.07 4.17
C VAL A 266 -7.23 -10.23 5.45
N CYS A 267 -6.23 -10.51 6.29
CA CYS A 267 -5.94 -9.62 7.40
C CYS A 267 -5.22 -8.36 6.89
N LEU A 268 -5.46 -7.21 7.50
CA LEU A 268 -4.60 -6.04 7.34
C LEU A 268 -3.54 -5.99 8.44
N PRO A 269 -2.36 -5.41 8.18
CA PRO A 269 -1.31 -5.24 9.18
C PRO A 269 -1.83 -4.44 10.38
N GLN A 270 -1.38 -4.80 11.57
CA GLN A 270 -1.73 -4.12 12.82
C GLN A 270 -0.49 -3.45 13.44
N GLY A 271 -0.64 -2.20 13.88
CA GLY A 271 0.40 -1.49 14.61
C GLY A 271 1.62 -1.09 13.77
N GLU A 272 2.74 -0.84 14.44
CA GLU A 272 4.06 -0.65 13.81
C GLU A 272 4.69 -2.03 13.52
N THR A 273 4.07 -2.85 12.67
CA THR A 273 4.77 -4.02 12.14
C THR A 273 5.94 -3.54 11.29
N GLN A 274 7.16 -4.02 11.58
CA GLN A 274 8.30 -3.76 10.72
C GLN A 274 7.99 -4.22 9.30
N TYR A 275 8.15 -3.31 8.36
CA TYR A 275 7.81 -3.54 6.96
C TYR A 275 9.03 -4.06 6.17
N SER A 276 10.24 -3.99 6.74
CA SER A 276 11.48 -4.37 6.08
C SER A 276 11.80 -5.85 6.28
N ASN A 277 12.36 -6.46 5.22
CA ASN A 277 12.91 -7.82 5.24
C ASN A 277 11.91 -8.93 5.56
N LEU A 278 10.63 -8.73 5.22
CA LEU A 278 9.59 -9.74 5.41
C LEU A 278 9.88 -10.96 4.52
N LYS A 279 9.73 -12.13 5.13
CA LYS A 279 9.84 -13.45 4.49
C LYS A 279 8.47 -14.13 4.46
N ASP A 280 8.41 -15.27 3.78
CA ASP A 280 7.18 -16.07 3.63
C ASP A 280 6.02 -15.30 2.99
N CYS A 281 6.37 -14.35 2.11
CA CYS A 281 5.40 -13.58 1.36
C CYS A 281 5.04 -14.28 0.06
N THR A 282 3.81 -14.06 -0.37
CA THR A 282 3.21 -14.66 -1.56
C THR A 282 2.44 -13.61 -2.34
N ILE A 283 2.66 -13.60 -3.65
CA ILE A 283 1.85 -12.86 -4.61
C ILE A 283 0.89 -13.81 -5.31
N THR A 284 -0.27 -13.31 -5.74
CA THR A 284 -1.22 -14.12 -6.51
C THR A 284 -1.95 -13.29 -7.55
N GLY A 285 -2.17 -13.87 -8.73
CA GLY A 285 -2.98 -13.25 -9.77
C GLY A 285 -3.11 -14.09 -11.03
N TRP A 286 -3.76 -13.52 -12.04
CA TRP A 286 -4.03 -14.11 -13.36
C TRP A 286 -3.24 -13.39 -14.47
N GLY A 287 -2.24 -12.58 -14.11
CA GLY A 287 -1.42 -11.84 -15.06
C GLY A 287 -0.55 -12.73 -15.94
N THR A 288 0.09 -12.12 -16.93
CA THR A 288 0.89 -12.84 -17.94
C THR A 288 2.11 -13.56 -17.34
N LEU A 289 2.55 -14.64 -17.99
CA LEU A 289 3.67 -15.46 -17.47
C LEU A 289 5.05 -14.91 -17.76
N ASN A 290 5.15 -13.95 -18.69
CA ASN A 290 6.38 -13.30 -19.09
C ASN A 290 6.05 -11.97 -19.75
N GLU A 291 7.03 -11.07 -19.77
CA GLU A 291 6.91 -9.70 -20.28
C GLU A 291 6.57 -9.59 -21.77
N ASN A 292 6.88 -10.62 -22.57
CA ASN A 292 6.65 -10.64 -24.02
C ASN A 292 5.37 -11.37 -24.41
N ALA A 293 4.61 -11.89 -23.44
CA ALA A 293 3.37 -12.56 -23.71
C ALA A 293 2.35 -11.56 -24.27
N PRO A 294 1.48 -11.97 -25.22
CA PRO A 294 0.29 -11.19 -25.54
C PRO A 294 -0.46 -10.88 -24.24
N ALA A 295 -1.05 -9.68 -24.12
CA ALA A 295 -1.75 -9.21 -22.93
C ALA A 295 -3.07 -9.97 -22.70
N VAL A 296 -2.97 -11.27 -22.47
CA VAL A 296 -4.05 -12.18 -22.13
C VAL A 296 -3.83 -12.72 -20.71
N PRO A 297 -4.88 -12.67 -19.88
CA PRO A 297 -4.82 -13.27 -18.57
C PRO A 297 -4.64 -14.78 -18.69
N GLN A 298 -3.98 -15.37 -17.71
CA GLN A 298 -3.92 -16.81 -17.56
C GLN A 298 -5.27 -17.35 -17.15
N ARG A 299 -5.62 -18.52 -17.68
CA ARG A 299 -6.85 -19.22 -17.29
C ARG A 299 -6.96 -19.43 -15.78
N LEU A 300 -5.87 -19.90 -15.17
CA LEU A 300 -5.81 -20.23 -13.74
C LEU A 300 -4.90 -19.24 -13.00
N PRO A 301 -5.25 -18.85 -11.76
CA PRO A 301 -4.40 -18.01 -10.95
C PRO A 301 -3.19 -18.79 -10.51
N ARG A 302 -2.15 -18.04 -10.20
CA ARG A 302 -0.87 -18.59 -9.82
C ARG A 302 -0.32 -17.83 -8.65
N THR A 303 0.48 -18.53 -7.87
CA THR A 303 1.09 -18.01 -6.66
C THR A 303 2.62 -18.12 -6.73
N GLY A 304 3.30 -17.09 -6.24
CA GLY A 304 4.75 -16.99 -6.25
C GLY A 304 5.28 -16.56 -4.88
N ALA A 305 6.29 -17.25 -4.37
CA ALA A 305 6.95 -16.89 -3.13
C ALA A 305 7.99 -15.79 -3.39
N ILE A 306 7.93 -14.71 -2.60
CA ILE A 306 8.80 -13.54 -2.72
C ILE A 306 9.19 -13.03 -1.34
N ASP A 307 10.22 -12.19 -1.29
CA ASP A 307 10.62 -11.46 -0.09
C ASP A 307 10.33 -9.97 -0.28
N VAL A 308 9.99 -9.28 0.81
CA VAL A 308 9.92 -7.81 0.84
C VAL A 308 11.26 -7.27 1.27
N TYR A 309 11.79 -6.30 0.54
CA TYR A 309 13.08 -5.68 0.82
C TYR A 309 12.92 -4.27 1.36
N GLU A 310 13.97 -3.79 2.02
CA GLU A 310 14.08 -2.36 2.33
C GLU A 310 14.19 -1.55 1.03
N MET A 311 13.54 -0.39 0.99
CA MET A 311 13.47 0.42 -0.23
C MET A 311 14.86 0.85 -0.73
N SER A 312 15.78 1.16 0.20
CA SER A 312 17.18 1.50 -0.07
C SER A 312 17.91 0.41 -0.87
N SER A 313 17.60 -0.85 -0.60
CA SER A 313 18.19 -2.00 -1.31
C SER A 313 17.71 -2.06 -2.76
N CYS A 314 16.46 -1.68 -3.00
CA CYS A 314 15.85 -1.69 -4.33
C CYS A 314 16.28 -0.52 -5.21
N THR A 315 16.47 0.68 -4.64
CA THR A 315 16.98 1.82 -5.42
C THR A 315 18.47 1.68 -5.75
N THR A 316 19.27 1.16 -4.82
CA THR A 316 20.73 1.07 -4.99
C THR A 316 21.14 -0.05 -5.95
N SER A 317 20.43 -1.18 -5.93
CA SER A 317 20.88 -2.42 -6.62
C SER A 317 20.06 -2.81 -7.85
N SER A 318 18.86 -2.25 -8.04
CA SER A 318 17.91 -2.70 -9.08
C SER A 318 17.77 -1.76 -10.27
N GLY A 319 18.48 -0.63 -10.26
CA GLY A 319 18.38 0.39 -11.31
C GLY A 319 17.06 1.16 -11.31
N TYR A 320 16.29 1.10 -10.21
CA TYR A 320 15.21 2.05 -9.95
C TYR A 320 15.83 3.38 -9.52
N GLY A 321 15.47 4.46 -10.19
CA GLY A 321 15.94 5.79 -9.83
C GLY A 321 15.40 6.19 -8.46
N ILE A 322 16.17 6.94 -7.67
CA ILE A 322 15.70 7.48 -6.38
C ILE A 322 14.47 8.40 -6.54
N PHE A 323 14.29 8.97 -7.74
CA PHE A 323 13.15 9.81 -8.12
C PHE A 323 11.97 9.02 -8.72
N GLU A 324 12.08 7.70 -8.86
CA GLU A 324 11.01 6.83 -9.35
C GLU A 324 10.21 6.19 -8.20
N VAL A 325 10.63 6.36 -6.94
CA VAL A 325 10.03 5.68 -5.78
C VAL A 325 9.63 6.67 -4.68
N THR A 326 8.48 6.39 -4.06
CA THR A 326 7.92 7.20 -2.96
C THR A 326 7.80 6.38 -1.69
N SER A 327 7.58 7.04 -0.54
CA SER A 327 7.35 6.36 0.74
C SER A 327 6.05 5.53 0.75
N GLY A 328 5.15 5.76 -0.22
CA GLY A 328 3.94 4.97 -0.46
C GLY A 328 4.16 3.64 -1.18
N MET A 329 5.40 3.38 -1.60
CA MET A 329 5.76 2.14 -2.30
C MET A 329 6.56 1.21 -1.39
N THR A 330 6.58 -0.06 -1.76
CA THR A 330 7.52 -1.06 -1.29
C THR A 330 7.97 -1.92 -2.46
N CYS A 331 9.13 -2.54 -2.35
CA CYS A 331 9.63 -3.46 -3.34
C CYS A 331 9.65 -4.88 -2.79
N ALA A 332 9.27 -5.82 -3.63
CA ALA A 332 9.29 -7.23 -3.28
C ALA A 332 9.54 -8.09 -4.50
N GLY A 333 10.17 -9.23 -4.30
CA GLY A 333 10.48 -10.14 -5.39
C GLY A 333 11.52 -11.16 -4.99
N ARG A 334 12.17 -11.73 -6.01
CA ARG A 334 13.33 -12.59 -5.82
C ARG A 334 14.56 -12.04 -6.53
N LEU A 335 15.68 -11.95 -5.82
CA LEU A 335 16.92 -11.37 -6.36
C LEU A 335 17.53 -12.17 -7.53
N ASP A 336 17.29 -13.48 -7.61
CA ASP A 336 17.69 -14.30 -8.75
C ASP A 336 16.89 -14.02 -10.03
N GLY A 337 15.98 -13.04 -9.97
CA GLY A 337 14.90 -12.88 -10.94
C GLY A 337 13.99 -14.08 -10.85
N ARG A 338 13.25 -14.37 -11.90
CA ARG A 338 12.42 -15.57 -12.00
C ARG A 338 11.15 -15.59 -11.18
N VAL A 339 10.87 -14.79 -10.16
CA VAL A 339 9.51 -14.71 -9.55
C VAL A 339 9.07 -13.28 -9.38
N ASP A 340 8.00 -12.92 -10.06
CA ASP A 340 7.48 -11.55 -10.12
C ASP A 340 6.04 -11.50 -10.64
N THR A 341 5.35 -10.41 -10.37
CA THR A 341 4.07 -10.05 -10.98
C THR A 341 4.24 -9.53 -12.39
N CYS A 342 3.19 -9.56 -13.21
CA CYS A 342 3.22 -9.02 -14.56
C CYS A 342 1.88 -8.37 -14.96
N THR A 343 1.75 -8.01 -16.24
CA THR A 343 0.54 -7.39 -16.80
C THR A 343 -0.72 -8.21 -16.46
N GLY A 344 -1.67 -7.58 -15.76
CA GLY A 344 -2.91 -8.20 -15.26
C GLY A 344 -2.88 -8.53 -13.77
N ASP A 345 -1.72 -8.63 -13.13
CA ASP A 345 -1.62 -8.85 -11.68
C ASP A 345 -1.83 -7.58 -10.85
N SER A 346 -1.83 -6.41 -11.49
CA SER A 346 -2.09 -5.10 -10.88
C SER A 346 -3.32 -5.13 -9.98
N GLY A 347 -3.21 -4.57 -8.78
CA GLY A 347 -4.27 -4.61 -7.77
C GLY A 347 -4.36 -5.93 -6.99
N GLY A 348 -3.63 -6.96 -7.40
CA GLY A 348 -3.53 -8.24 -6.72
C GLY A 348 -2.77 -8.17 -5.39
N PRO A 349 -2.93 -9.18 -4.52
CA PRO A 349 -2.36 -9.16 -3.19
C PRO A 349 -0.89 -9.59 -3.15
N LEU A 350 -0.10 -8.88 -2.33
CA LEU A 350 1.12 -9.39 -1.70
C LEU A 350 0.81 -9.67 -0.22
N THR A 351 0.76 -10.96 0.15
CA THR A 351 0.47 -11.37 1.54
C THR A 351 1.63 -12.10 2.19
N CYS A 352 1.90 -11.80 3.45
CA CYS A 352 2.92 -12.50 4.26
C CYS A 352 2.25 -13.31 5.37
N LEU A 353 2.87 -14.41 5.79
CA LEU A 353 2.37 -15.24 6.88
C LEU A 353 2.79 -14.65 8.23
N GLU A 354 1.82 -14.28 9.06
CA GLU A 354 2.05 -13.77 10.41
C GLU A 354 1.10 -14.47 11.39
N ASN A 355 1.64 -15.11 12.42
CA ASN A 355 0.86 -15.81 13.45
C ASN A 355 -0.19 -16.79 12.89
N GLY A 356 0.16 -17.50 11.80
CA GLY A 356 -0.72 -18.47 11.13
C GLY A 356 -1.82 -17.85 10.27
N ARG A 357 -1.78 -16.54 10.01
CA ARG A 357 -2.72 -15.82 9.14
C ARG A 357 -1.99 -15.10 8.01
N ARG A 358 -2.64 -14.98 6.86
CA ARG A 358 -2.14 -14.14 5.75
C ARG A 358 -2.54 -12.69 5.97
N VAL A 359 -1.53 -11.82 5.99
CA VAL A 359 -1.64 -10.39 6.18
C VAL A 359 -1.24 -9.67 4.89
N LEU A 360 -2.05 -8.72 4.45
CA LEU A 360 -1.83 -7.96 3.21
C LEU A 360 -0.83 -6.84 3.45
N TYR A 361 0.41 -7.04 3.02
CA TYR A 361 1.43 -6.01 3.10
C TYR A 361 1.39 -5.12 1.85
N GLY A 362 1.31 -5.70 0.65
CA GLY A 362 1.38 -4.94 -0.60
C GLY A 362 0.19 -5.13 -1.53
N ILE A 363 -0.04 -4.15 -2.40
CA ILE A 363 -0.92 -4.27 -3.57
C ILE A 363 -0.05 -4.12 -4.82
N THR A 364 -0.12 -5.06 -5.76
CA THR A 364 0.67 -5.03 -6.99
C THR A 364 0.43 -3.73 -7.76
N SER A 365 1.49 -3.00 -8.09
CA SER A 365 1.39 -1.69 -8.74
C SER A 365 2.12 -1.65 -10.08
N TRP A 366 3.46 -1.67 -10.09
CA TRP A 366 4.26 -1.52 -11.30
C TRP A 366 5.62 -2.24 -11.20
N GLY A 367 6.40 -2.25 -12.29
CA GLY A 367 7.75 -2.83 -12.29
C GLY A 367 8.48 -2.64 -13.64
N LYS A 368 9.81 -2.76 -13.63
CA LYS A 368 10.63 -2.72 -14.86
C LYS A 368 10.64 -4.09 -15.56
N GLY A 369 9.66 -4.32 -16.42
CA GLY A 369 9.44 -5.64 -17.03
C GLY A 369 8.88 -6.64 -16.02
N CYS A 370 9.02 -7.94 -16.30
CA CYS A 370 8.50 -8.99 -15.41
C CYS A 370 9.56 -10.06 -15.15
N GLY A 371 9.98 -10.22 -13.90
CA GLY A 371 10.84 -11.33 -13.46
C GLY A 371 12.29 -11.23 -13.91
N ARG A 372 12.74 -10.02 -14.25
CA ARG A 372 14.12 -9.73 -14.61
C ARG A 372 15.03 -9.83 -13.40
N ARG A 373 16.26 -10.32 -13.59
CA ARG A 373 17.22 -10.49 -12.51
C ARG A 373 17.57 -9.15 -11.87
N GLY A 374 17.50 -9.09 -10.54
CA GLY A 374 17.80 -7.88 -9.78
C GLY A 374 16.73 -6.77 -9.90
N GLN A 375 15.61 -6.99 -10.58
CA GLN A 375 14.54 -6.01 -10.75
C GLN A 375 13.26 -6.52 -10.05
N PRO A 376 13.11 -6.29 -8.74
CA PRO A 376 11.91 -6.66 -8.01
C PRO A 376 10.71 -5.81 -8.46
N GLY A 377 9.50 -6.34 -8.27
CA GLY A 377 8.26 -5.60 -8.50
C GLY A 377 8.04 -4.52 -7.43
N MET A 378 7.30 -3.48 -7.80
CA MET A 378 6.85 -2.41 -6.91
C MET A 378 5.38 -2.58 -6.55
N TYR A 379 5.11 -2.41 -5.26
CA TYR A 379 3.82 -2.60 -4.65
C TYR A 379 3.46 -1.36 -3.84
N THR A 380 2.18 -1.03 -3.76
CA THR A 380 1.68 -0.03 -2.81
C THR A 380 1.87 -0.56 -1.38
N LYS A 381 2.49 0.22 -0.50
CA LYS A 381 2.77 -0.11 0.90
C LYS A 381 1.51 0.06 1.76
N VAL A 382 0.76 -1.02 2.01
CA VAL A 382 -0.57 -0.94 2.66
C VAL A 382 -0.52 -0.32 4.05
N THR A 383 0.57 -0.49 4.81
CA THR A 383 0.69 0.12 6.14
C THR A 383 0.63 1.65 6.11
N LYS A 384 1.10 2.30 5.04
CA LYS A 384 1.01 3.75 4.87
C LYS A 384 -0.45 4.22 4.78
N PHE A 385 -1.34 3.37 4.29
CA PHE A 385 -2.73 3.74 3.99
C PHE A 385 -3.73 3.29 5.06
N LEU A 386 -3.29 2.68 6.17
CA LEU A 386 -4.21 2.20 7.21
C LEU A 386 -5.12 3.32 7.76
N ARG A 387 -4.58 4.52 8.05
CA ARG A 387 -5.44 5.64 8.48
C ARG A 387 -6.32 6.17 7.36
N TRP A 388 -5.86 6.19 6.11
CA TRP A 388 -6.73 6.53 4.98
C TRP A 388 -7.91 5.55 4.88
N LEU A 389 -7.66 4.26 5.07
CA LEU A 389 -8.68 3.20 5.06
C LEU A 389 -9.73 3.34 6.17
N ASN A 390 -9.37 3.90 7.34
CA ASN A 390 -10.29 4.14 8.47
C ASN A 390 -11.55 4.94 8.10
N GLN A 391 -11.50 5.71 7.01
CA GLN A 391 -12.62 6.52 6.53
C GLN A 391 -13.71 5.68 5.86
N PHE A 392 -13.38 4.48 5.40
CA PHE A 392 -14.26 3.62 4.62
C PHE A 392 -14.75 2.39 5.37
N VAL A 393 -13.92 1.82 6.25
CA VAL A 393 -14.35 0.74 7.16
C VAL A 393 -15.34 1.29 8.19
N ARG A 394 -16.51 0.65 8.28
CA ARG A 394 -17.62 1.06 9.14
C ARG A 394 -17.99 -0.04 10.11
#